data_AF-A0A257TXE6-F1
#
_entry.id   AF-A0A257TXE6-F1
#
_cell.length_a   1.000
_cell.length_b   1.000
_cell.length_c   1.000
_cell.angle_alpha   90.00
_cell.angle_beta   90.00
_cell.angle_gamma   90.00
#
_symmetry.space_group_name_H-M   'P 1'
#
loop_
_entity.id
_entity.type
_entity.pdbx_description
1 polymer ?
#
loop_
_entity_poly.entity_id
_entity_poly.type
_entity_poly.pdbx_seq_one_letter_code
_entity_poly.pdbx_strand_id
1 'polypeptide(L)'
;MEVLWALLNSPVANAYAFAHLGKRDNIPGDMRKIPVPHGTAFEDIEKAARDYLHAAAARAQVNELYQLMLRVDAAVLRQYALPAGLEHRVLSLFTGWERVGVPFKQVRYFPPEISHPIRFADFLVYEADWPSRNRRRGHLVDKEIAGTITSDEARELTGLQAYADYYIEKTSPRPTRILKELEDRVFGTAAAGKKGA
;
A
#
# COMPACT_ATOMS: atom_id res chain seq x y z
N MET A 1 -22.13 -14.53 4.23
CA MET A 1 -21.82 -14.43 2.78
C MET A 1 -20.75 -13.37 2.47
N GLU A 2 -20.62 -12.38 3.34
CA GLU A 2 -19.80 -11.17 3.27
C GLU A 2 -18.30 -11.51 3.22
N VAL A 3 -17.85 -12.45 4.05
CA VAL A 3 -16.45 -12.90 4.07
C VAL A 3 -16.04 -13.51 2.73
N LEU A 4 -16.85 -14.43 2.19
CA LEU A 4 -16.57 -15.05 0.90
C LEU A 4 -16.55 -14.01 -0.22
N TRP A 5 -17.52 -13.08 -0.22
CA TRP A 5 -17.54 -11.97 -1.16
C TRP A 5 -16.26 -11.14 -1.08
N ALA A 6 -15.80 -10.78 0.12
CA ALA A 6 -14.57 -10.01 0.32
C ALA A 6 -13.32 -10.78 -0.14
N LEU A 7 -13.22 -12.07 0.17
CA LEU A 7 -12.11 -12.91 -0.26
C LEU A 7 -12.02 -13.01 -1.79
N LEU A 8 -13.16 -13.24 -2.46
CA LEU A 8 -13.20 -13.37 -3.93
C LEU A 8 -12.96 -12.04 -4.66
N ASN A 9 -13.32 -10.91 -4.05
CA ASN A 9 -13.08 -9.57 -4.61
C ASN A 9 -11.73 -8.96 -4.17
N SER A 10 -10.94 -9.70 -3.39
CA SER A 10 -9.69 -9.21 -2.80
C SER A 10 -8.55 -9.08 -3.83
N PRO A 11 -7.51 -8.28 -3.51
CA PRO A 11 -6.33 -8.20 -4.36
C PRO A 11 -5.63 -9.55 -4.55
N VAL A 12 -5.65 -10.43 -3.54
CA VAL A 12 -5.00 -11.73 -3.61
C VAL A 12 -5.74 -12.67 -4.56
N ALA A 13 -7.08 -12.74 -4.47
CA ALA A 13 -7.87 -13.54 -5.39
C ALA A 13 -7.76 -13.03 -6.83
N ASN A 14 -7.78 -11.71 -7.03
CA ASN A 14 -7.60 -11.10 -8.35
C ASN A 14 -6.19 -11.35 -8.91
N ALA A 15 -5.15 -11.29 -8.07
CA ALA A 15 -3.78 -11.61 -8.48
C ALA A 15 -3.63 -13.09 -8.84
N TYR A 16 -4.27 -13.99 -8.08
CA TYR A 16 -4.32 -15.42 -8.40
C TYR A 16 -4.99 -15.66 -9.76
N ALA A 17 -6.16 -15.06 -9.96
CA ALA A 17 -6.90 -15.12 -11.22
C ALA A 17 -6.06 -14.60 -12.39
N PHE A 18 -5.42 -13.44 -12.24
CA PHE A 18 -4.53 -12.88 -13.26
C PHE A 18 -3.36 -13.81 -13.61
N ALA A 19 -2.78 -14.50 -12.62
CA ALA A 19 -1.62 -15.37 -12.82
C ALA A 19 -1.97 -16.77 -13.36
N HIS A 20 -3.18 -17.28 -13.10
CA HIS A 20 -3.53 -18.68 -13.37
C HIS A 20 -4.70 -18.86 -14.34
N LEU A 21 -5.58 -17.86 -14.47
CA LEU A 21 -6.74 -17.93 -15.35
C LEU A 21 -6.40 -17.26 -16.67
N GLY A 22 -6.51 -18.03 -17.75
CA GLY A 22 -6.35 -17.52 -19.11
C GLY A 22 -7.55 -16.68 -19.56
N LYS A 23 -7.68 -16.49 -20.87
CA LYS A 23 -8.62 -15.51 -21.47
C LYS A 23 -10.10 -15.90 -21.50
N ARG A 24 -10.49 -17.13 -21.18
CA ARG A 24 -11.82 -17.64 -21.57
C ARG A 24 -12.79 -18.00 -20.44
N ASP A 25 -12.37 -18.59 -19.33
CA ASP A 25 -13.33 -19.01 -18.28
C ASP A 25 -12.74 -18.98 -16.87
N ASN A 26 -13.54 -18.52 -15.90
CA ASN A 26 -13.27 -18.71 -14.47
C ASN A 26 -13.63 -20.15 -14.09
N ILE A 27 -12.76 -21.10 -14.42
CA ILE A 27 -13.00 -22.52 -14.19
C ILE A 27 -13.17 -22.77 -12.68
N PRO A 28 -14.30 -23.34 -12.21
CA PRO A 28 -14.54 -23.55 -10.78
C PRO A 28 -13.43 -24.37 -10.09
N GLY A 29 -12.80 -25.30 -10.82
CA GLY A 29 -11.67 -26.11 -10.33
C GLY A 29 -10.42 -25.28 -10.02
N ASP A 30 -10.16 -24.22 -10.79
CA ASP A 30 -9.01 -23.33 -10.55
C ASP A 30 -9.34 -22.27 -9.50
N MET A 31 -10.58 -21.78 -9.47
CA MET A 31 -11.05 -20.90 -8.38
C MET A 31 -10.92 -21.58 -6.99
N ARG A 32 -11.14 -22.90 -6.90
CA ARG A 32 -10.94 -23.67 -5.65
C ARG A 32 -9.49 -23.72 -5.16
N LYS A 33 -8.52 -23.40 -6.03
CA LYS A 33 -7.10 -23.36 -5.69
C LYS A 33 -6.64 -21.96 -5.25
N ILE A 34 -7.54 -20.96 -5.24
CA ILE A 34 -7.23 -19.65 -4.66
C ILE A 34 -6.74 -19.88 -3.22
N PRO A 35 -5.58 -19.31 -2.84
CA PRO A 35 -5.11 -19.42 -1.48
C PRO A 35 -6.13 -18.73 -0.58
N VAL A 36 -6.74 -19.48 0.35
CA VAL A 36 -7.61 -18.93 1.39
C VAL A 36 -6.75 -18.64 2.61
N PRO A 37 -6.89 -17.47 3.26
CA PRO A 37 -6.06 -17.16 4.41
C PRO A 37 -6.38 -18.12 5.57
N HIS A 38 -5.35 -18.57 6.26
CA HIS A 38 -5.46 -19.51 7.38
C HIS A 38 -5.86 -18.85 8.72
N GLY A 39 -6.08 -17.53 8.72
CA GLY A 39 -6.42 -16.77 9.91
C GLY A 39 -7.75 -17.20 10.53
N THR A 40 -7.84 -17.08 11.86
CA THR A 40 -9.04 -17.48 12.64
C THR A 40 -10.01 -16.32 12.89
N ALA A 41 -9.65 -15.09 12.54
CA ALA A 41 -10.43 -13.89 12.85
C ALA A 41 -11.02 -13.25 11.58
N PHE A 42 -12.08 -13.86 11.06
CA PHE A 42 -12.83 -13.31 9.91
C PHE A 42 -13.79 -12.17 10.30
N GLU A 43 -13.96 -11.89 11.60
CA GLU A 43 -14.86 -10.84 12.10
C GLU A 43 -14.53 -9.45 11.53
N ASP A 44 -13.24 -9.12 11.43
CA ASP A 44 -12.79 -7.86 10.82
C ASP A 44 -13.17 -7.76 9.34
N ILE A 45 -13.02 -8.87 8.59
CA ILE A 45 -13.38 -8.94 7.18
C ILE A 45 -14.89 -8.83 7.04
N GLU A 46 -15.63 -9.58 7.84
CA GLU A 46 -17.09 -9.59 7.82
C GLU A 46 -17.63 -8.19 8.10
N LYS A 47 -17.13 -7.54 9.15
CA LYS A 47 -17.51 -6.18 9.50
C LYS A 47 -17.20 -5.19 8.38
N ALA A 48 -15.97 -5.20 7.84
CA ALA A 48 -15.59 -4.29 6.76
C ALA A 48 -16.44 -4.50 5.50
N ALA A 49 -16.70 -5.76 5.14
CA ALA A 49 -17.52 -6.12 3.99
C ALA A 49 -18.99 -5.73 4.19
N ARG A 50 -19.53 -5.95 5.38
CA ARG A 50 -20.88 -5.52 5.76
C ARG A 50 -21.01 -4.01 5.69
N ASP A 51 -20.07 -3.26 6.26
CA ASP A 51 -20.05 -1.80 6.24
C ASP A 51 -20.05 -1.28 4.79
N TYR A 52 -19.23 -1.87 3.90
CA TYR A 52 -19.23 -1.54 2.47
C TYR A 52 -20.56 -1.86 1.77
N LEU A 53 -21.07 -3.09 1.93
CA LEU A 53 -22.30 -3.53 1.25
C LEU A 53 -23.53 -2.73 1.70
N HIS A 54 -23.61 -2.38 2.99
CA HIS A 54 -24.66 -1.48 3.49
C HIS A 54 -24.56 -0.08 2.88
N ALA A 55 -23.36 0.51 2.85
CA ALA A 55 -23.15 1.81 2.23
C ALA A 55 -23.48 1.79 0.73
N ALA A 56 -23.09 0.72 0.02
CA ALA A 56 -23.40 0.55 -1.39
C ALA A 56 -24.91 0.41 -1.64
N ALA A 57 -25.61 -0.37 -0.82
CA ALA A 57 -27.06 -0.51 -0.88
C ALA A 57 -27.79 0.81 -0.59
N ALA A 58 -27.26 1.61 0.35
CA ALA A 58 -27.74 2.94 0.68
C ALA A 58 -27.37 4.01 -0.36
N ARG A 59 -26.62 3.65 -1.42
CA ARG A 59 -26.11 4.59 -2.45
C ARG A 59 -25.30 5.74 -1.83
N ALA A 60 -24.45 5.41 -0.87
CA ALA A 60 -23.53 6.33 -0.24
C ALA A 60 -22.61 7.01 -1.27
N GLN A 61 -21.93 8.08 -0.85
CA GLN A 61 -21.07 8.85 -1.74
C GLN A 61 -19.89 8.00 -2.25
N VAL A 62 -19.47 8.28 -3.47
CA VAL A 62 -18.36 7.58 -4.15
C VAL A 62 -17.08 7.52 -3.30
N ASN A 63 -16.72 8.61 -2.64
CA ASN A 63 -15.54 8.66 -1.78
C ASN A 63 -15.67 7.75 -0.54
N GLU A 64 -16.86 7.64 0.04
CA GLU A 64 -17.11 6.76 1.18
C GLU A 64 -16.99 5.29 0.75
N LEU A 65 -17.59 4.93 -0.39
CA LEU A 65 -17.48 3.58 -0.95
C LEU A 65 -16.02 3.22 -1.28
N TYR A 66 -15.25 4.17 -1.79
CA TYR A 66 -13.83 4.00 -2.04
C TYR A 66 -13.08 3.68 -0.74
N GLN A 67 -13.25 4.50 0.31
CA GLN A 67 -12.59 4.29 1.61
C GLN A 67 -12.99 2.97 2.27
N LEU A 68 -14.28 2.60 2.21
CA LEU A 68 -14.78 1.33 2.74
C LEU A 68 -14.20 0.14 1.98
N MET A 69 -14.06 0.22 0.65
CA MET A 69 -13.43 -0.84 -0.13
C MET A 69 -11.94 -1.01 0.24
N LEU A 70 -11.19 0.08 0.42
CA LEU A 70 -9.79 -0.02 0.86
C LEU A 70 -9.69 -0.71 2.24
N ARG A 71 -10.65 -0.48 3.14
CA ARG A 71 -10.72 -1.18 4.43
C ARG A 71 -11.00 -2.68 4.28
N VAL A 72 -11.88 -3.07 3.34
CA VAL A 72 -12.12 -4.48 3.00
C VAL A 72 -10.83 -5.13 2.52
N ASP A 73 -10.16 -4.52 1.53
CA ASP A 73 -8.92 -5.06 0.98
C ASP A 73 -7.83 -5.18 2.06
N ALA A 74 -7.67 -4.15 2.91
CA ALA A 74 -6.73 -4.17 4.02
C ALA A 74 -7.06 -5.24 5.07
N ALA A 75 -8.35 -5.45 5.39
CA ALA A 75 -8.77 -6.49 6.32
C ALA A 75 -8.45 -7.90 5.78
N VAL A 76 -8.66 -8.11 4.48
CA VAL A 76 -8.31 -9.37 3.83
C VAL A 76 -6.80 -9.59 3.80
N LEU A 77 -6.01 -8.59 3.38
CA LEU A 77 -4.54 -8.70 3.31
C LEU A 77 -3.90 -9.03 4.67
N ARG A 78 -4.44 -8.47 5.77
CA ARG A 78 -3.97 -8.79 7.12
C ARG A 78 -4.05 -10.28 7.45
N GLN A 79 -5.08 -10.99 6.97
CA GLN A 79 -5.24 -12.43 7.24
C GLN A 79 -4.23 -13.31 6.48
N TYR A 80 -3.64 -12.81 5.39
CA TYR A 80 -2.55 -13.50 4.71
C TYR A 80 -1.19 -13.28 5.36
N ALA A 81 -1.08 -12.29 6.27
CA ALA A 81 0.16 -11.95 6.99
C ALA A 81 1.41 -11.85 6.09
N LEU A 82 1.24 -11.28 4.88
CA LEU A 82 2.30 -11.18 3.90
C LEU A 82 3.43 -10.26 4.40
N PRO A 83 4.70 -10.55 4.10
CA PRO A 83 5.77 -9.58 4.29
C PRO A 83 5.48 -8.30 3.48
N ALA A 84 5.76 -7.12 4.03
CA ALA A 84 5.41 -5.83 3.39
C ALA A 84 5.91 -5.71 1.94
N GLY A 85 7.11 -6.21 1.64
CA GLY A 85 7.64 -6.23 0.27
C GLY A 85 6.86 -7.13 -0.69
N LEU A 86 6.31 -8.25 -0.22
CA LEU A 86 5.47 -9.13 -1.04
C LEU A 86 4.09 -8.52 -1.22
N GLU A 87 3.49 -8.00 -0.16
CA GLU A 87 2.22 -7.26 -0.21
C GLU A 87 2.29 -6.11 -1.22
N HIS A 88 3.35 -5.29 -1.16
CA HIS A 88 3.58 -4.21 -2.10
C HIS A 88 3.67 -4.70 -3.55
N ARG A 89 4.37 -5.82 -3.81
CA ARG A 89 4.47 -6.40 -5.16
C ARG A 89 3.12 -6.88 -5.68
N VAL A 90 2.33 -7.56 -4.86
CA VAL A 90 0.97 -8.01 -5.24
C VAL A 90 0.11 -6.82 -5.60
N LEU A 91 0.11 -5.77 -4.78
CA LEU A 91 -0.70 -4.58 -5.02
C LEU A 91 -0.21 -3.76 -6.23
N SER A 92 1.08 -3.80 -6.51
CA SER A 92 1.69 -3.13 -7.67
C SER A 92 1.24 -3.72 -9.01
N LEU A 93 0.81 -5.00 -9.06
CA LEU A 93 0.29 -5.65 -10.27
C LEU A 93 -0.91 -4.90 -10.86
N PHE A 94 -1.69 -4.24 -10.01
CA PHE A 94 -2.90 -3.53 -10.41
C PHE A 94 -2.64 -2.08 -10.85
N THR A 95 -1.39 -1.60 -10.78
CA THR A 95 -1.06 -0.22 -11.18
C THR A 95 -1.35 -0.02 -12.67
N GLY A 96 -2.18 0.99 -12.98
CA GLY A 96 -2.58 1.33 -14.34
C GLY A 96 -3.80 0.55 -14.84
N TRP A 97 -4.33 -0.40 -14.06
CA TRP A 97 -5.53 -1.15 -14.39
C TRP A 97 -6.71 -0.68 -13.55
N GLU A 98 -7.83 -0.33 -14.20
CA GLU A 98 -9.03 0.10 -13.50
C GLU A 98 -9.77 -1.08 -12.88
N ARG A 99 -10.09 -0.99 -11.59
CA ARG A 99 -10.87 -2.01 -10.89
C ARG A 99 -12.29 -2.05 -11.45
N VAL A 100 -12.69 -3.21 -11.93
CA VAL A 100 -14.04 -3.47 -12.45
C VAL A 100 -15.00 -3.83 -11.30
N GLY A 101 -16.28 -3.50 -11.46
CA GLY A 101 -17.34 -3.91 -10.52
C GLY A 101 -17.51 -2.99 -9.31
N VAL A 102 -16.85 -1.83 -9.30
CA VAL A 102 -16.98 -0.80 -8.26
C VAL A 102 -17.49 0.52 -8.88
N PRO A 103 -18.26 1.33 -8.14
CA PRO A 103 -18.85 2.58 -8.67
C PRO A 103 -17.86 3.76 -8.66
N PHE A 104 -16.56 3.50 -8.65
CA PHE A 104 -15.51 4.50 -8.50
C PHE A 104 -14.25 4.13 -9.26
N LYS A 105 -13.44 5.13 -9.59
CA LYS A 105 -12.19 4.92 -10.31
C LYS A 105 -11.05 4.58 -9.36
N GLN A 106 -10.60 3.33 -9.36
CA GLN A 106 -9.42 2.87 -8.65
C GLN A 106 -8.43 2.26 -9.65
N VAL A 107 -7.23 2.85 -9.77
CA VAL A 107 -6.20 2.44 -10.75
C VAL A 107 -4.86 2.05 -10.11
N ARG A 108 -4.76 2.15 -8.79
CA ARG A 108 -3.58 1.80 -7.98
C ARG A 108 -3.95 1.75 -6.50
N TYR A 109 -3.15 1.03 -5.71
CA TYR A 109 -3.25 1.00 -4.24
C TYR A 109 -2.24 1.94 -3.59
N PHE A 110 -1.01 1.96 -4.10
CA PHE A 110 0.05 2.84 -3.61
C PHE A 110 0.36 3.95 -4.61
N PRO A 111 0.67 5.16 -4.14
CA PRO A 111 1.26 6.21 -4.96
C PRO A 111 2.69 5.81 -5.40
N PRO A 112 3.13 6.20 -6.61
CA PRO A 112 4.43 5.79 -7.16
C PRO A 112 5.64 6.35 -6.39
N GLU A 113 5.43 7.38 -5.56
CA GLU A 113 6.47 8.02 -4.77
C GLU A 113 6.86 7.20 -3.51
N ILE A 114 6.13 6.12 -3.18
CA ILE A 114 6.51 5.21 -2.10
C ILE A 114 7.70 4.35 -2.55
N SER A 115 8.89 4.70 -2.07
CA SER A 115 10.14 3.98 -2.36
C SER A 115 10.32 2.74 -1.48
N HIS A 116 9.82 2.78 -0.25
CA HIS A 116 10.05 1.75 0.77
C HIS A 116 8.77 0.94 1.04
N PRO A 117 8.85 -0.40 1.19
CA PRO A 117 7.67 -1.21 1.43
C PRO A 117 6.97 -0.88 2.75
N ILE A 118 5.67 -0.60 2.67
CA ILE A 118 4.77 -0.38 3.81
C ILE A 118 3.61 -1.36 3.65
N ARG A 119 3.12 -1.93 4.76
CA ARG A 119 1.86 -2.70 4.71
C ARG A 119 0.71 -1.77 4.36
N PHE A 120 -0.21 -2.23 3.52
CA PHE A 120 -1.31 -1.41 3.03
C PHE A 120 -2.20 -0.91 4.16
N ALA A 121 -2.47 -1.76 5.15
CA ALA A 121 -3.22 -1.35 6.34
C ALA A 121 -2.55 -0.19 7.10
N ASP A 122 -1.22 -0.23 7.25
CA ASP A 122 -0.45 0.82 7.93
C ASP A 122 -0.48 2.11 7.12
N PHE A 123 -0.32 2.01 5.79
CA PHE A 123 -0.42 3.16 4.88
C PHE A 123 -1.75 3.91 5.02
N LEU A 124 -2.89 3.19 5.05
CA LEU A 124 -4.21 3.82 5.24
C LEU A 124 -4.32 4.54 6.59
N VAL A 125 -3.75 3.97 7.65
CA VAL A 125 -3.74 4.58 8.98
C VAL A 125 -2.86 5.83 9.01
N TYR A 126 -1.73 5.81 8.31
CA TYR A 126 -0.82 6.96 8.22
C TYR A 126 -1.40 8.08 7.38
N GLU A 127 -2.09 7.75 6.28
CA GLU A 127 -2.76 8.73 5.42
C GLU A 127 -3.94 9.41 6.11
N ALA A 128 -4.67 8.69 6.97
CA ALA A 128 -5.80 9.24 7.69
C ALA A 128 -5.42 10.29 8.76
N ASP A 129 -4.31 10.11 9.48
CA ASP A 129 -3.85 11.03 10.53
C ASP A 129 -2.32 11.11 10.61
N TRP A 130 -1.72 11.69 9.58
CA TRP A 130 -0.28 11.85 9.53
C TRP A 130 0.31 12.69 10.67
N PRO A 131 -0.27 13.84 11.09
CA PRO A 131 0.31 14.66 12.15
C PRO A 131 0.51 13.91 13.47
N SER A 132 -0.45 13.10 13.90
CA SER A 132 -0.30 12.28 15.11
C SER A 132 0.71 11.16 14.92
N ARG A 133 0.73 10.51 13.76
CA ARG A 133 1.65 9.41 13.44
C ARG A 133 3.10 9.89 13.33
N ASN A 134 3.33 11.11 12.81
CA ASN A 134 4.65 11.71 12.78
C ASN A 134 5.17 12.07 14.18
N ARG A 135 4.30 12.48 15.12
CA ARG A 135 4.69 12.62 16.55
C ARG A 135 5.11 11.28 17.16
N ARG A 136 4.32 10.22 16.90
CA ARG A 136 4.66 8.85 17.31
C ARG A 136 6.02 8.41 16.73
N ARG A 137 6.28 8.71 15.45
CA ARG A 137 7.59 8.47 14.81
C ARG A 137 8.74 9.12 15.59
N GLY A 138 8.59 10.38 16.00
CA GLY A 138 9.58 11.08 16.83
C GLY A 138 9.90 10.34 18.13
N HIS A 139 8.86 9.95 18.88
CA HIS A 139 9.04 9.17 20.12
C HIS A 139 9.73 7.81 19.90
N LEU A 140 9.45 7.15 18.77
CA LEU A 140 10.09 5.89 18.44
C LEU A 140 11.57 6.07 18.05
N VAL A 141 11.91 7.16 17.36
CA VAL A 141 13.31 7.54 17.09
C VAL A 141 14.06 7.80 18.39
N ASP A 142 13.46 8.53 19.34
CA ASP A 142 14.09 8.77 20.64
C ASP A 142 14.35 7.46 21.39
N LYS A 143 13.40 6.50 21.34
CA LYS A 143 13.57 5.16 21.93
C LYS A 143 14.64 4.33 21.23
N GLU A 144 14.73 4.42 19.90
CA GLU A 144 15.76 3.74 19.09
C GLU A 144 17.15 4.26 19.45
N ILE A 145 17.32 5.58 19.53
CA ILE A 145 18.57 6.24 19.96
C ILE A 145 18.93 5.82 21.39
N ALA A 146 17.94 5.73 22.28
CA ALA A 146 18.13 5.27 23.66
C ALA A 146 18.35 3.75 23.79
N GLY A 147 18.21 2.97 22.70
CA GLY A 147 18.36 1.51 22.71
C GLY A 147 17.24 0.76 23.47
N THR A 148 16.09 1.40 23.71
CA THR A 148 14.95 0.83 24.47
C THR A 148 13.80 0.36 23.59
N ILE A 149 13.99 0.38 22.27
CA ILE A 149 12.96 0.04 21.29
C ILE A 149 12.71 -1.47 21.23
N THR A 150 11.45 -1.88 21.22
CA THR A 150 11.05 -3.28 21.02
C THR A 150 11.07 -3.65 19.53
N SER A 151 11.10 -4.95 19.20
CA SER A 151 11.07 -5.41 17.81
C SER A 151 9.80 -4.98 17.06
N ASP A 152 8.66 -4.89 17.76
CA ASP A 152 7.41 -4.43 17.16
C ASP A 152 7.41 -2.91 16.92
N GLU A 153 7.95 -2.14 17.86
CA GLU A 153 8.15 -0.69 17.70
C GLU A 153 9.15 -0.37 16.58
N ALA A 154 10.21 -1.16 16.41
CA ALA A 154 11.16 -0.99 15.31
C ALA A 154 10.50 -1.24 13.94
N ARG A 155 9.59 -2.23 13.86
CA ARG A 155 8.79 -2.49 12.66
C ARG A 155 7.81 -1.35 12.37
N GLU A 156 7.14 -0.84 13.40
CA GLU A 156 6.27 0.35 13.32
C GLU A 156 7.08 1.56 12.81
N LEU A 157 8.26 1.80 13.39
CA LEU A 157 9.14 2.90 13.02
C LEU A 157 9.57 2.82 11.54
N THR A 158 9.94 1.62 11.07
CA THR A 158 10.32 1.41 9.66
C THR A 158 9.19 1.82 8.71
N GLY A 159 7.94 1.42 9.00
CA GLY A 159 6.78 1.83 8.20
C GLY A 159 6.50 3.34 8.26
N LEU A 160 6.67 3.95 9.44
CA LEU A 160 6.50 5.40 9.62
C LEU A 160 7.59 6.21 8.91
N GLN A 161 8.84 5.72 8.87
CA GLN A 161 9.93 6.33 8.12
C GLN A 161 9.66 6.29 6.62
N ALA A 162 9.25 5.12 6.11
CA ALA A 162 8.86 4.97 4.71
C ALA A 162 7.72 5.92 4.29
N TYR A 163 6.70 6.10 5.15
CA TYR A 163 5.64 7.07 4.88
C TYR A 163 6.14 8.52 5.02
N ALA A 164 7.06 8.81 5.95
CA ALA A 164 7.64 10.14 6.08
C ALA A 164 8.37 10.57 4.80
N ASP A 165 9.15 9.67 4.19
CA ASP A 165 9.82 9.92 2.91
C ASP A 165 8.81 10.26 1.82
N TYR A 166 7.75 9.45 1.70
CA TYR A 166 6.64 9.71 0.79
C TYR A 166 5.97 11.06 1.06
N TYR A 167 5.68 11.38 2.31
CA TYR A 167 5.01 12.63 2.68
C TYR A 167 5.87 13.85 2.35
N ILE A 168 7.18 13.76 2.57
CA ILE A 168 8.13 14.82 2.17
C ILE A 168 8.10 15.00 0.66
N GLU A 169 8.18 13.92 -0.12
CA GLU A 169 8.14 14.01 -1.58
C GLU A 169 6.82 14.61 -2.08
N LYS A 170 5.70 14.24 -1.45
CA LYS A 170 4.37 14.78 -1.76
C LYS A 170 4.22 16.28 -1.44
N THR A 171 4.77 16.74 -0.31
CA THR A 171 4.54 18.10 0.21
C THR A 171 5.65 19.09 -0.12
N SER A 172 6.85 18.60 -0.38
CA SER A 172 8.04 19.39 -0.72
C SER A 172 8.94 18.54 -1.61
N PRO A 173 8.52 18.30 -2.88
CA PRO A 173 9.25 17.44 -3.79
C PRO A 173 10.68 17.93 -3.89
N ARG A 174 11.63 17.02 -3.64
CA ARG A 174 13.04 17.43 -3.63
C ARG A 174 13.38 17.89 -5.05
N PRO A 175 14.06 19.04 -5.22
CA PRO A 175 14.56 19.45 -6.52
C PRO A 175 15.80 18.61 -6.89
N THR A 176 15.77 17.29 -6.68
CA THR A 176 16.86 16.33 -6.91
C THR A 176 17.34 16.38 -8.35
N ARG A 177 16.42 16.64 -9.30
CA ARG A 177 16.79 16.89 -10.70
C ARG A 177 17.63 18.15 -10.86
N ILE A 178 17.21 19.26 -10.25
CA ILE A 178 17.93 20.55 -10.33
C ILE A 178 19.27 20.45 -9.60
N LEU A 179 19.32 19.77 -8.46
CA LEU A 179 20.56 19.53 -7.70
C LEU A 179 21.53 18.66 -8.49
N LYS A 180 21.05 17.62 -9.18
CA LYS A 180 21.87 16.78 -10.06
C LYS A 180 22.35 17.54 -11.30
N GLU A 181 21.50 18.36 -11.91
CA GLU A 181 21.88 19.25 -13.01
C GLU A 181 22.92 20.30 -12.55
N LEU A 182 22.83 20.79 -11.32
CA LEU A 182 23.84 21.67 -10.70
C LEU A 182 25.13 20.92 -10.37
N GLU A 183 25.05 19.70 -9.85
CA GLU A 183 26.19 18.84 -9.56
C GLU A 183 26.96 18.53 -10.85
N ASP A 184 26.26 18.13 -11.93
CA ASP A 184 26.86 17.89 -13.23
C ASP A 184 27.51 19.16 -13.82
N ARG A 185 26.95 20.35 -13.57
CA ARG A 185 27.54 21.63 -14.00
C ARG A 185 28.77 22.02 -13.17
N VAL A 186 28.74 21.80 -11.87
CA VAL A 186 29.82 22.19 -10.95
C VAL A 186 30.99 21.20 -11.00
N PHE A 187 30.71 19.90 -11.08
CA PHE A 187 31.74 18.85 -11.07
C PHE A 187 32.08 18.34 -12.48
N GLY A 188 31.19 18.44 -13.46
CA GLY A 188 31.50 18.13 -14.86
C GLY A 188 32.47 19.13 -15.50
N THR A 189 32.49 20.38 -15.04
CA THR A 189 33.46 21.40 -15.49
C THR A 189 34.86 21.17 -14.90
N ALA A 190 34.97 20.55 -13.72
CA ALA A 190 36.26 20.21 -13.10
C ALA A 190 37.03 19.11 -13.86
N ALA A 191 36.33 18.23 -14.60
CA ALA A 191 36.95 17.19 -15.43
C ALA A 191 37.51 17.72 -16.77
N ALA A 192 37.00 18.85 -17.27
CA ALA A 192 37.43 19.45 -18.53
C ALA A 192 38.72 20.28 -18.40
N GLY A 193 39.05 20.78 -17.20
CA GLY A 193 40.23 21.64 -16.96
C GLY A 193 41.58 20.92 -16.81
N LYS A 194 41.62 19.57 -16.80
CA LYS A 194 42.87 18.80 -16.61
C LYS A 194 43.48 18.19 -17.89
N LYS A 195 42.94 18.50 -19.07
CA LYS A 195 43.45 17.99 -20.37
C LYS A 195 44.17 19.04 -21.23
N GLY A 196 44.69 20.10 -20.63
CA GLY A 196 45.44 21.13 -21.35
C GLY A 196 46.54 21.73 -20.49
N ALA A 197 47.62 20.98 -20.30
CA ALA A 197 48.94 21.48 -19.91
C ALA A 197 50.00 20.50 -20.43
#